data_AF-A0A1F0BKQ8-F1
#
_entry.id   AF-A0A1F0BKQ8-F1
#
_cell.length_a   1.000
_cell.length_b   1.000
_cell.length_c   1.000
_cell.angle_alpha   90.00
_cell.angle_beta   90.00
_cell.angle_gamma   90.00
#
_symmetry.space_group_name_H-M   'P 1'
#
loop_
_entity.id
_entity.type
_entity.pdbx_description
1 polymer ?
#
loop_
_entity_poly.entity_id
_entity_poly.type
_entity_poly.pdbx_seq_one_letter_code
_entity_poly.pdbx_strand_id
1 'polypeptide(L)' 'MKNRLIKDILVLLVMLAIIVVICRFLPEKVPIHFNAKGEADMFANKYYLLLATVIPYSAYWKFVRKSENKKIK' A
#
# COMPACT_ATOMS: atom_id res chain seq x y z
N MET A 1 9.89 -15.14 -16.73
CA MET A 1 9.99 -13.83 -16.04
C MET A 1 8.77 -12.94 -16.29
N LYS A 2 8.25 -12.88 -17.54
CA LYS A 2 7.08 -12.06 -17.90
C LYS A 2 5.84 -12.31 -17.03
N ASN A 3 5.46 -13.57 -16.81
CA ASN A 3 4.29 -13.91 -15.97
C ASN A 3 4.43 -13.48 -14.50
N ARG A 4 5.67 -13.46 -13.98
CA ARG A 4 5.94 -12.99 -12.61
C ARG A 4 5.78 -11.48 -12.53
N LEU A 5 6.37 -10.73 -13.46
CA LEU A 5 6.19 -9.28 -13.55
C LEU A 5 4.72 -8.89 -13.70
N ILE A 6 3.96 -9.60 -14.55
CA ILE A 6 2.51 -9.39 -14.71
C ILE A 6 1.78 -9.60 -13.38
N LYS A 7 2.09 -10.67 -12.64
CA LYS A 7 1.52 -10.92 -11.31
C LYS A 7 1.83 -9.78 -10.34
N ASP A 8 3.06 -9.28 -10.32
CA ASP A 8 3.46 -8.22 -9.40
C ASP A 8 2.79 -6.88 -9.73
N ILE A 9 2.68 -6.55 -11.02
CA ILE A 9 1.92 -5.38 -11.50
C ILE A 9 0.45 -5.52 -11.10
N LEU A 10 -0.15 -6.71 -11.31
CA LEU A 10 -1.54 -6.96 -10.94
C LEU A 10 -1.78 -6.78 -9.43
N VAL A 11 -0.90 -7.33 -8.59
CA VAL A 11 -0.99 -7.17 -7.13
C VAL A 11 -0.90 -5.70 -6.73
N LEU A 12 0.04 -4.95 -7.31
CA LEU A 12 0.19 -3.50 -7.04
C LEU A 12 -1.07 -2.73 -7.46
N LEU A 13 -1.62 -3.01 -8.65
CA LEU A 13 -2.84 -2.36 -9.14
C LEU A 13 -4.04 -2.65 -8.26
N VAL A 14 -4.19 -3.90 -7.78
CA VAL A 14 -5.26 -4.27 -6.83
C VAL A 14 -5.12 -3.50 -5.52
N MET A 15 -3.91 -3.40 -4.95
CA MET A 15 -3.67 -2.63 -3.74
C MET A 15 -3.99 -1.14 -3.92
N LEU A 16 -3.57 -0.54 -5.03
CA LEU A 16 -3.89 0.85 -5.38
C LEU A 16 -5.40 1.06 -5.53
N ALA A 17 -6.10 0.15 -6.23
CA ALA A 17 -7.54 0.24 -6.42
C ALA A 17 -8.30 0.20 -5.09
N ILE A 18 -7.90 -0.68 -4.17
CA ILE A 18 -8.47 -0.74 -2.81
C ILE A 18 -8.29 0.60 -2.09
N ILE A 19 -7.10 1.20 -2.15
CA ILE A 19 -6.83 2.51 -1.52
C ILE A 19 -7.68 3.61 -2.16
N VAL A 20 -7.83 3.63 -3.49
CA VAL A 20 -8.70 4.59 -4.17
C VAL A 20 -10.15 4.46 -3.70
N VAL A 21 -10.65 3.24 -3.53
CA VAL A 21 -11.99 2.99 -2.97
C VAL A 21 -12.09 3.53 -1.55
N ILE A 22 -11.10 3.28 -0.69
CA ILE A 22 -11.05 3.83 0.69
C ILE A 22 -11.09 5.36 0.66
N CYS A 23 -10.33 6.01 -0.23
CA CYS A 23 -10.31 7.47 -0.39
C CYS A 23 -11.67 8.07 -0.80
N ARG A 24 -12.62 7.29 -1.31
CA ARG A 24 -14.00 7.78 -1.55
C ARG A 24 -14.75 8.07 -0.26
N PHE A 25 -14.40 7.40 0.84
CA PHE A 25 -15.03 7.54 2.14
C PHE A 25 -14.30 8.51 3.08
N LEU A 26 -13.15 9.03 2.65
CA LEU A 26 -12.31 9.94 3.44
C LEU A 26 -12.56 11.41 3.11
N PRO A 27 -12.46 12.31 4.12
CA PRO A 27 -12.44 13.75 3.90
C PRO A 27 -11.23 14.16 3.07
N GLU A 28 -11.25 15.35 2.45
CA GLU A 28 -10.13 15.80 1.60
C GLU A 28 -8.80 15.85 2.34
N LYS A 29 -8.81 16.25 3.62
CA LYS A 29 -7.64 16.24 4.50
C LYS A 29 -7.77 15.14 5.54
N VAL A 30 -6.73 14.33 5.68
CA VAL A 30 -6.65 13.23 6.65
C VAL A 30 -5.39 13.39 7.51
N PRO A 31 -5.44 13.00 8.79
CA PRO A 31 -4.26 13.00 9.64
C PRO A 31 -3.29 11.92 9.16
N ILE A 32 -2.00 12.27 9.06
CA ILE A 32 -0.93 11.34 8.65
C ILE A 32 0.13 11.13 9.73
N HIS A 33 0.07 11.92 10.81
CA HIS A 33 0.91 11.76 11.98
C HIS A 33 0.11 12.16 13.22
N PHE A 34 0.41 11.47 14.32
CA PHE A 34 -0.16 11.72 15.64
C PHE A 34 1.00 11.91 16.61
N ASN A 35 0.95 12.94 17.44
CA ASN A 35 1.98 13.21 18.44
C ASN A 35 1.94 12.17 19.58
N ALA A 36 2.86 12.28 20.54
CA ALA A 36 2.93 11.38 21.69
C ALA A 36 1.69 11.43 22.61
N LYS A 37 0.84 12.47 22.49
CA LYS A 37 -0.44 12.59 23.20
C LYS A 37 -1.62 11.98 22.42
N GLY A 38 -1.37 11.47 21.20
CA GLY A 38 -2.40 10.93 20.32
C GLY A 38 -3.19 12.01 19.55
N GLU A 39 -2.73 13.26 19.54
CA GLU A 39 -3.37 14.34 18.80
C GLU A 39 -2.79 14.41 17.39
N ALA A 40 -3.67 14.60 16.38
CA ALA A 40 -3.23 14.80 15.01
C ALA A 40 -2.54 16.16 14.86
N ASP A 41 -1.25 16.14 14.52
CA ASP A 41 -0.42 17.33 14.35
C ASP A 41 0.04 17.55 12.90
N MET A 42 -0.18 16.57 12.00
CA MET A 42 0.09 16.68 10.57
C MET A 42 -1.03 16.10 9.72
N PHE A 43 -1.43 16.84 8.69
CA PHE A 43 -2.49 16.49 7.76
C PHE A 43 -2.00 16.52 6.32
N ALA A 44 -2.53 15.64 5.49
CA ALA A 44 -2.29 15.64 4.05
C ALA A 44 -3.57 15.40 3.28
N ASN A 45 -3.53 15.61 1.96
CA ASN A 45 -4.62 15.23 1.09
C ASN A 45 -4.84 13.70 1.16
N LYS A 46 -6.09 13.23 1.13
CA LYS A 46 -6.42 11.80 1.15
C LYS A 46 -5.68 10.94 0.13
N TYR A 47 -5.32 11.48 -1.03
CA TYR A 47 -4.54 10.73 -2.03
C TYR A 47 -3.09 10.46 -1.62
N TYR A 48 -2.59 11.08 -0.55
CA TYR A 48 -1.29 10.73 0.06
C TYR A 48 -1.23 9.26 0.48
N LEU A 49 -2.37 8.65 0.85
CA LEU A 49 -2.48 7.22 1.15
C LEU A 49 -2.01 6.30 0.00
N LEU A 50 -2.03 6.76 -1.25
CA LEU A 50 -1.51 5.98 -2.38
C LEU A 50 0.00 5.70 -2.24
N LEU A 51 0.76 6.60 -1.62
CA LEU A 51 2.18 6.37 -1.35
C LEU A 51 2.38 5.30 -0.28
N ALA A 52 1.43 5.18 0.66
CA ALA A 52 1.48 4.15 1.71
C ALA A 52 1.38 2.72 1.16
N THR A 53 0.96 2.53 -0.11
CA THR A 53 0.96 1.23 -0.81
C THR A 53 2.32 0.53 -0.80
N VAL A 54 3.42 1.29 -0.65
CA VAL A 54 4.76 0.72 -0.50
C VAL A 54 4.86 -0.26 0.68
N ILE A 55 4.11 -0.02 1.76
CA ILE A 55 4.12 -0.86 2.97
C ILE A 55 3.53 -2.25 2.67
N PRO A 56 2.25 -2.39 2.26
CA PRO A 56 1.69 -3.71 1.95
C PRO A 56 2.38 -4.38 0.76
N TYR A 57 2.85 -3.63 -0.23
CA TYR A 57 3.62 -4.21 -1.34
C TYR A 57 4.95 -4.81 -0.86
N SER A 58 5.65 -4.13 0.07
CA SER A 58 6.88 -4.65 0.68
C SER A 58 6.60 -5.94 1.47
N ALA A 59 5.47 -6.02 2.17
CA ALA A 59 5.03 -7.24 2.85
C ALA A 59 4.75 -8.39 1.85
N TYR A 60 3.99 -8.14 0.79
CA TYR A 60 3.78 -9.10 -0.30
C TYR A 60 5.11 -9.61 -0.88
N TRP A 61 6.05 -8.70 -1.15
CA TRP A 61 7.34 -9.07 -1.69
C TRP A 61 8.13 -9.97 -0.73
N LYS A 62 8.21 -9.59 0.55
CA LYS A 62 9.01 -10.31 1.56
C LYS A 62 8.43 -11.68 1.90
N PHE A 63 7.11 -11.79 2.08
CA PHE A 63 6.48 -12.99 2.63
C PHE A 63 5.89 -13.91 1.57
N VAL A 64 5.33 -13.36 0.49
CA VAL A 64 4.68 -14.16 -0.55
C VAL A 64 5.65 -14.39 -1.70
N ARG A 65 6.07 -13.32 -2.39
CA ARG A 65 6.88 -13.43 -3.61
C ARG A 65 8.24 -14.09 -3.36
N LYS A 66 8.93 -13.75 -2.27
CA LYS A 66 10.22 -14.38 -1.91
C LYS A 66 10.08 -15.85 -1.53
N SER A 67 8.97 -16.23 -0.88
CA SER A 67 8.68 -17.63 -0.52
C SER A 67 8.43 -18.48 -1.76
N GLU A 68 7.61 -18.00 -2.68
CA GLU A 68 7.34 -18.66 -3.97
C GLU A 68 8.63 -18.88 -4.78
N ASN A 69 9.53 -17.89 -4.79
CA ASN A 69 10.83 -18.03 -5.46
C ASN A 69 11.74 -19.10 -4.82
N LYS A 70 11.60 -19.39 -3.52
CA LYS A 70 12.34 -20.48 -2.86
C LYS A 70 11.79 -21.87 -3.22
N LYS A 71 10.49 -21.99 -3.50
CA LYS A 71 9.84 -23.26 -3.87
C LYS A 71 10.08 -23.68 -5.32
N ILE A 72 10.38 -22.72 -6.18
CA ILE A 72 10.61 -22.94 -7.62
C ILE A 72 12.10 -23.24 -7.91
N LYS A 73 12.99 -23.00 -6.95
CA LYS A 73 14.40 -23.41 -7.00
C LYS A 73 14.56 -24.82 -6.46
#